data_AF-A0A6U3ZSK2-F1
#
_entry.id   AF-A0A6U3ZSK2-F1
#
_cell.length_a   1.000
_cell.length_b   1.000
_cell.length_c   1.000
_cell.angle_alpha   90.00
_cell.angle_beta   90.00
_cell.angle_gamma   90.00
#
_symmetry.space_group_name_H-M   'P 1'
#
loop_
_entity.id
_entity.type
_entity.pdbx_description
1 polymer ?
#
loop_
_entity_poly.entity_id
_entity_poly.type
_entity_poly.pdbx_seq_one_letter_code
_entity_poly.pdbx_strand_id
1 'polypeptide(L)'
;MRLVALSIVAALVGNAHSFSTGNKQLSFVPASRIDSNSKSTTTTTSLFFFQDLLKSFAPKEETETAQAKQANDYDEPIAKSIEILNAAAETKSEDPDEVVTALEDLEKLMRKKCKAEPQAAEKVLENLNGSWRLIFTTGTKKKQDEIKGTVNYFPIKAVQSFDTSTDPFGIENGIYLGDLNVVKFAGPFDFDLVRRKLEFDFTSIAIFGFKIQIKPSDAAKIGSSTGLGSESNVKNSNKGKRPFFNWISADENIATARGGGGGLALWKRIEAEE
;
A
#
# COMPACT_ATOMS: atom_id res chain seq x y z
N MET A 1 -24.20 -21.09 6.07
CA MET A 1 -24.02 -19.67 6.49
C MET A 1 -23.61 -19.49 7.96
N ARG A 2 -23.96 -20.39 8.91
CA ARG A 2 -23.54 -20.33 10.33
C ARG A 2 -22.11 -20.84 10.65
N LEU A 3 -21.43 -21.52 9.73
CA LEU A 3 -20.13 -22.16 10.03
C LEU A 3 -18.91 -21.23 9.91
N VAL A 4 -18.94 -20.21 9.04
CA VAL A 4 -17.76 -19.37 8.76
C VAL A 4 -17.50 -18.35 9.88
N ALA A 5 -18.56 -17.80 10.48
CA ALA A 5 -18.46 -16.90 11.63
C ALA A 5 -17.93 -17.61 12.90
N LEU A 6 -18.26 -18.89 13.09
CA LEU A 6 -17.73 -19.68 14.20
C LEU A 6 -16.23 -19.98 14.04
N SER A 7 -15.71 -20.16 12.83
CA SER A 7 -14.29 -20.44 12.61
C SER A 7 -13.38 -19.25 12.93
N ILE A 8 -13.84 -18.01 12.70
CA ILE A 8 -13.07 -16.79 13.04
C ILE A 8 -13.04 -16.58 14.56
N VAL A 9 -14.16 -16.82 15.25
CA VAL A 9 -14.22 -16.77 16.72
C VAL A 9 -13.43 -17.92 17.37
N ALA A 10 -13.48 -19.14 16.81
CA ALA A 10 -12.73 -20.29 17.31
C ALA A 10 -11.20 -20.11 17.19
N ALA A 11 -10.73 -19.47 16.12
CA ALA A 11 -9.32 -19.13 15.95
C ALA A 11 -8.81 -18.09 16.97
N LEU A 12 -9.70 -17.22 17.47
CA LEU A 12 -9.37 -16.22 18.48
C LEU A 12 -9.40 -16.79 19.91
N VAL A 13 -10.27 -17.76 20.21
CA VAL A 13 -10.38 -18.36 21.56
C VAL A 13 -9.35 -19.47 21.80
N GLY A 14 -8.94 -20.21 20.75
CA GLY A 14 -8.06 -21.38 20.88
C GLY A 14 -6.60 -21.09 21.26
N ASN A 15 -6.12 -19.84 21.15
CA ASN A 15 -4.70 -19.50 21.35
C ASN A 15 -4.36 -18.92 22.74
N ALA A 16 -5.33 -18.86 23.67
CA ALA A 16 -5.13 -18.25 24.99
C ALA A 16 -4.39 -19.13 26.03
N HIS A 17 -3.89 -20.32 25.66
CA HIS A 17 -3.22 -21.23 26.60
C HIS A 17 -1.84 -21.67 26.10
N SER A 18 -0.84 -20.78 26.18
CA SER A 18 0.57 -21.16 26.38
C SER A 18 1.44 -19.91 26.55
N PHE A 19 1.44 -19.31 27.73
CA PHE A 19 2.55 -18.48 28.19
C PHE A 19 3.37 -19.29 29.19
N SER A 20 4.51 -19.82 28.74
CA SER A 20 5.55 -20.39 29.60
C SER A 20 6.75 -19.46 29.60
N THR A 21 7.15 -19.08 30.81
CA THR A 21 8.30 -18.25 31.18
C THR A 21 9.64 -18.88 30.78
N GLY A 22 10.59 -18.06 30.35
CA GLY A 22 11.94 -18.50 30.00
C GLY A 22 12.91 -17.33 29.86
N ASN A 23 13.53 -16.98 30.99
CA ASN A 23 14.56 -15.96 31.18
C ASN A 23 15.93 -16.44 30.65
N LYS A 24 16.72 -15.59 29.98
CA LYS A 24 18.19 -15.42 30.21
C LYS A 24 18.92 -14.51 29.20
N GLN A 25 19.50 -13.46 29.79
CA GLN A 25 20.89 -12.97 29.69
C GLN A 25 21.45 -12.33 28.39
N LEU A 26 21.78 -11.04 28.56
CA LEU A 26 22.62 -10.17 27.74
C LEU A 26 24.11 -10.54 27.82
N SER A 27 24.84 -10.31 26.73
CA SER A 27 26.29 -10.09 26.75
C SER A 27 26.68 -8.93 25.82
N PHE A 28 27.53 -8.06 26.38
CA PHE A 28 28.15 -6.84 25.86
C PHE A 28 29.47 -7.18 25.14
N VAL A 29 29.82 -6.50 24.04
CA VAL A 29 31.21 -6.33 23.54
C VAL A 29 31.33 -4.96 22.81
N PRO A 30 32.46 -4.22 22.90
CA PRO A 30 32.48 -2.76 22.87
C PRO A 30 33.03 -2.09 21.59
N ALA A 31 32.94 -0.75 21.61
CA ALA A 31 33.34 0.22 20.61
C ALA A 31 34.85 0.27 20.31
N SER A 32 35.19 0.55 19.05
CA SER A 32 36.53 0.95 18.61
C SER A 32 36.59 2.43 18.19
N ARG A 33 37.74 3.00 18.56
CA ARG A 33 38.15 4.39 18.67
C ARG A 33 38.40 5.08 17.32
N ILE A 34 38.17 6.39 17.35
CA ILE A 34 38.66 7.43 16.45
C ILE A 34 40.18 7.57 16.61
N ASP A 35 40.89 7.79 15.51
CA ASP A 35 42.13 8.57 15.50
C ASP A 35 42.22 9.42 14.22
N SER A 36 42.75 10.62 14.43
CA SER A 36 42.75 11.80 13.55
C SER A 36 44.18 12.24 13.23
N ASN A 37 44.47 12.60 11.97
CA ASN A 37 45.49 13.58 11.53
C ASN A 37 45.65 13.49 9.99
N SER A 38 45.98 14.49 9.18
CA SER A 38 46.21 15.93 9.33
C SER A 38 46.39 16.58 7.95
N LYS A 39 46.15 17.91 7.85
CA LYS A 39 46.75 18.92 6.93
C LYS A 39 46.35 18.89 5.43
N SER A 40 45.59 19.86 4.91
CA SER A 40 45.89 21.30 4.62
C SER A 40 46.68 21.52 3.32
N THR A 41 46.02 22.03 2.27
CA THR A 41 46.61 23.06 1.40
C THR A 41 45.52 23.89 0.69
N THR A 42 45.65 25.21 0.83
CA THR A 42 44.86 26.28 0.23
C THR A 42 45.20 26.44 -1.25
N THR A 43 44.22 26.69 -2.13
CA THR A 43 44.45 27.43 -3.39
C THR A 43 43.18 28.17 -3.79
N THR A 44 43.24 29.49 -3.65
CA THR A 44 42.29 30.48 -4.15
C THR A 44 42.47 30.64 -5.66
N THR A 45 41.47 30.32 -6.49
CA THR A 45 41.43 30.84 -7.87
C THR A 45 40.00 30.92 -8.43
N SER A 46 39.64 32.16 -8.79
CA SER A 46 38.65 32.63 -9.78
C SER A 46 37.20 32.15 -9.75
N LEU A 47 36.39 32.85 -8.96
CA LEU A 47 34.91 32.94 -9.04
C LEU A 47 34.40 33.83 -10.20
N PHE A 48 35.26 34.27 -11.12
CA PHE A 48 34.90 35.23 -12.17
C PHE A 48 34.74 34.64 -13.58
N PHE A 49 34.87 33.31 -13.75
CA PHE A 49 34.76 32.67 -15.07
C PHE A 49 33.42 31.95 -15.33
N PHE A 50 32.63 31.65 -14.29
CA PHE A 50 31.36 30.92 -14.46
C PHE A 50 30.16 31.82 -14.76
N GLN A 51 30.26 33.14 -14.51
CA GLN A 51 29.13 34.05 -14.68
C GLN A 51 28.91 34.49 -16.14
N ASP A 52 29.94 34.43 -16.99
CA ASP A 52 29.82 34.76 -18.41
C ASP A 52 29.57 33.54 -19.31
N LEU A 53 29.82 32.32 -18.81
CA LEU A 53 29.42 31.08 -19.49
C LEU A 53 27.89 30.83 -19.38
N LEU A 54 27.27 31.30 -18.29
CA LEU A 54 25.83 31.17 -18.04
C LEU A 54 24.97 32.21 -18.76
N LYS A 55 25.56 33.26 -19.35
CA LYS A 55 24.82 34.27 -20.14
C LYS A 55 24.61 33.91 -21.62
N SER A 56 25.27 32.83 -22.08
CA SER A 56 25.14 32.33 -23.47
C SER A 56 24.10 31.21 -23.61
N PHE A 57 23.62 30.64 -22.49
CA PHE A 57 22.51 29.69 -22.46
C PHE A 57 21.23 30.39 -21.97
N ALA A 58 20.76 31.35 -22.76
CA ALA A 58 19.40 31.83 -22.67
C ALA A 58 18.56 31.08 -23.72
N PRO A 59 17.70 30.12 -23.35
CA PRO A 59 16.61 29.74 -24.22
C PRO A 59 15.60 30.89 -24.19
N LYS A 60 15.30 31.38 -25.40
CA LYS A 60 14.16 32.25 -25.71
C LYS A 60 12.86 31.69 -25.11
N GLU A 61 11.93 32.61 -24.87
CA GLU A 61 10.52 32.43 -24.47
C GLU A 61 9.74 31.43 -25.36
N GLU A 62 10.07 30.16 -25.26
CA GLU A 62 9.34 29.03 -25.84
C GLU A 62 9.36 27.89 -24.82
N THR A 63 8.66 28.05 -23.69
CA THR A 63 8.53 26.99 -22.67
C THR A 63 7.10 26.80 -22.15
N GLU A 64 6.10 27.30 -22.88
CA GLU A 64 4.68 27.03 -22.56
C GLU A 64 3.94 26.24 -23.65
N THR A 65 4.52 26.04 -24.84
CA THR A 65 3.83 25.37 -25.97
C THR A 65 4.34 23.97 -26.30
N ALA A 66 5.35 23.44 -25.60
CA ALA A 66 5.90 22.11 -25.83
C ALA A 66 5.32 21.00 -24.92
N GLN A 67 4.63 21.35 -23.82
CA GLN A 67 4.03 20.38 -22.89
C GLN A 67 2.57 20.03 -23.19
N ALA A 68 1.90 20.73 -24.11
CA ALA A 68 0.47 20.57 -24.36
C ALA A 68 0.11 19.72 -25.61
N LYS A 69 1.07 18.98 -26.20
CA LYS A 69 0.83 18.32 -27.51
C LYS A 69 1.54 16.99 -27.75
N GLN A 70 1.79 16.20 -26.70
CA GLN A 70 1.67 14.75 -26.84
C GLN A 70 0.25 14.41 -26.41
N ALA A 71 -0.59 13.95 -27.33
CA ALA A 71 -1.78 13.21 -26.93
C ALA A 71 -1.26 11.99 -26.15
N ASN A 72 -1.27 12.07 -24.82
CA ASN A 72 -0.72 11.04 -23.96
C ASN A 72 -1.41 9.71 -24.29
N ASP A 73 -0.63 8.71 -24.73
CA ASP A 73 -1.12 7.38 -25.14
C ASP A 73 -1.78 6.60 -23.98
N TYR A 74 -1.78 7.18 -22.78
CA TYR A 74 -2.30 6.60 -21.55
C TYR A 74 -3.55 7.28 -20.99
N ASP A 75 -3.81 8.56 -21.23
CA ASP A 75 -4.87 9.26 -20.47
C ASP A 75 -6.29 8.77 -20.83
N GLU A 76 -6.61 8.64 -22.12
CA GLU A 76 -7.91 8.10 -22.56
C GLU A 76 -8.08 6.61 -22.17
N PRO A 77 -7.10 5.72 -22.38
CA PRO A 77 -7.19 4.34 -21.88
C PRO A 77 -7.28 4.21 -20.35
N ILE A 78 -6.62 5.09 -19.60
CA ILE A 78 -6.75 5.16 -18.13
C ILE A 78 -8.20 5.51 -17.78
N ALA A 79 -8.77 6.55 -18.39
CA ALA A 79 -10.14 6.96 -18.12
C ALA A 79 -11.15 5.83 -18.36
N LYS A 80 -11.01 5.08 -19.47
CA LYS A 80 -11.84 3.90 -19.78
C LYS A 80 -11.70 2.80 -18.72
N SER A 81 -10.47 2.53 -18.27
CA SER A 81 -10.24 1.54 -17.22
C SER A 81 -10.89 1.98 -15.90
N ILE A 82 -10.76 3.26 -15.54
CA ILE A 82 -11.36 3.84 -14.34
C ILE A 82 -12.90 3.81 -14.40
N GLU A 83 -13.51 4.03 -15.57
CA GLU A 83 -14.96 3.94 -15.76
C GLU A 83 -15.51 2.55 -15.42
N ILE A 84 -14.90 1.49 -15.97
CA ILE A 84 -15.26 0.09 -15.68
C ILE A 84 -15.10 -0.20 -14.18
N LEU A 85 -14.02 0.26 -13.57
CA LEU A 85 -13.74 0.00 -12.16
C LEU A 85 -14.67 0.76 -11.22
N ASN A 86 -15.11 1.96 -11.59
CA ASN A 86 -16.15 2.69 -10.84
C ASN A 86 -17.49 1.96 -10.91
N ALA A 87 -17.89 1.50 -12.11
CA ALA A 87 -19.10 0.69 -12.26
C ALA A 87 -19.03 -0.58 -11.38
N ALA A 88 -17.90 -1.31 -11.43
CA ALA A 88 -17.67 -2.49 -10.59
C ALA A 88 -17.66 -2.19 -9.09
N ALA A 89 -17.11 -1.04 -8.68
CA ALA A 89 -17.09 -0.60 -7.30
C ALA A 89 -18.51 -0.32 -6.75
N GLU A 90 -19.40 0.19 -7.61
CA GLU A 90 -20.78 0.55 -7.28
C GLU A 90 -21.73 -0.66 -7.30
N THR A 91 -21.80 -1.34 -8.45
CA THR A 91 -22.84 -2.34 -8.74
C THR A 91 -22.45 -3.73 -8.27
N LYS A 92 -21.15 -4.04 -8.27
CA LYS A 92 -20.60 -5.39 -8.10
C LYS A 92 -21.17 -6.42 -9.09
N SER A 93 -21.67 -5.96 -10.24
CA SER A 93 -22.29 -6.81 -11.26
C SER A 93 -21.45 -6.97 -12.52
N GLU A 94 -20.38 -6.18 -12.66
CA GLU A 94 -19.49 -6.25 -13.81
C GLU A 94 -18.82 -7.62 -13.88
N ASP A 95 -18.57 -8.08 -15.12
CA ASP A 95 -17.91 -9.35 -15.39
C ASP A 95 -16.53 -9.35 -14.70
N PRO A 96 -16.26 -10.31 -13.79
CA PRO A 96 -14.99 -10.36 -13.08
C PRO A 96 -13.76 -10.35 -14.00
N ASP A 97 -13.83 -10.97 -15.19
CA ASP A 97 -12.72 -11.00 -16.14
C ASP A 97 -12.47 -9.62 -16.79
N GLU A 98 -13.53 -8.84 -17.05
CA GLU A 98 -13.42 -7.45 -17.51
C GLU A 98 -12.81 -6.55 -16.43
N VAL A 99 -13.20 -6.73 -15.17
CA VAL A 99 -12.63 -5.99 -14.03
C VAL A 99 -11.14 -6.30 -13.86
N VAL A 100 -10.73 -7.57 -13.99
CA VAL A 100 -9.30 -7.94 -13.96
C VAL A 100 -8.55 -7.29 -15.12
N THR A 101 -9.09 -7.35 -16.33
CA THR A 101 -8.48 -6.75 -17.52
C THR A 101 -8.28 -5.24 -17.33
N ALA A 102 -9.31 -4.54 -16.84
CA ALA A 102 -9.24 -3.12 -16.53
C ALA A 102 -8.18 -2.81 -15.46
N LEU A 103 -8.05 -3.62 -14.39
CA LEU A 103 -7.02 -3.44 -13.37
C LEU A 103 -5.60 -3.66 -13.93
N GLU A 104 -5.41 -4.65 -14.79
CA GLU A 104 -4.11 -4.94 -15.41
C GLU A 104 -3.68 -3.85 -16.39
N ASP A 105 -4.62 -3.36 -17.20
CA ASP A 105 -4.34 -2.30 -18.15
C ASP A 105 -4.09 -0.98 -17.43
N LEU A 106 -4.90 -0.65 -16.42
CA LEU A 106 -4.65 0.50 -15.55
C LEU A 106 -3.25 0.42 -14.90
N GLU A 107 -2.83 -0.76 -14.42
CA GLU A 107 -1.48 -0.93 -13.87
C GLU A 107 -0.38 -0.62 -14.90
N LYS A 108 -0.51 -1.14 -16.13
CA LYS A 108 0.46 -0.90 -17.21
C LYS A 108 0.50 0.58 -17.60
N LEU A 109 -0.66 1.20 -17.73
CA LEU A 109 -0.80 2.60 -18.16
C LEU A 109 -0.31 3.56 -17.07
N MET A 110 -0.67 3.33 -15.81
CA MET A 110 -0.18 4.14 -14.68
C MET A 110 1.35 4.02 -14.51
N ARG A 111 1.95 2.85 -14.81
CA ARG A 111 3.42 2.73 -14.85
C ARG A 111 4.05 3.61 -15.92
N LYS A 112 3.44 3.71 -17.11
CA LYS A 112 3.91 4.63 -18.17
C LYS A 112 3.74 6.08 -17.71
N LYS A 113 2.55 6.44 -17.23
CA LYS A 113 2.23 7.80 -16.75
C LYS A 113 3.19 8.26 -15.66
N CYS A 114 3.34 7.51 -14.57
CA CYS A 114 4.23 7.90 -13.47
C CYS A 114 5.72 7.94 -13.86
N LYS A 115 6.13 7.26 -14.94
CA LYS A 115 7.49 7.36 -15.47
C LYS A 115 7.69 8.66 -16.28
N ALA A 116 6.67 9.08 -17.03
CA ALA A 116 6.69 10.33 -17.79
C ALA A 116 6.44 11.55 -16.90
N GLU A 117 5.56 11.41 -15.92
CA GLU A 117 5.05 12.45 -15.02
C GLU A 117 5.22 12.01 -13.56
N PRO A 118 6.35 12.32 -12.90
CA PRO A 118 6.58 11.93 -11.50
C PRO A 118 5.51 12.43 -10.52
N GLN A 119 4.92 13.60 -10.79
CA GLN A 119 3.82 14.19 -10.01
C GLN A 119 2.57 13.29 -9.97
N ALA A 120 2.38 12.40 -10.94
CA ALA A 120 1.26 11.46 -10.93
C ALA A 120 1.37 10.47 -9.75
N ALA A 121 2.58 10.10 -9.32
CA ALA A 121 2.77 9.25 -8.14
C ALA A 121 2.48 9.99 -6.83
N GLU A 122 2.83 11.27 -6.75
CA GLU A 122 2.50 12.15 -5.62
C GLU A 122 0.97 12.30 -5.50
N LYS A 123 0.28 12.51 -6.63
CA LYS A 123 -1.18 12.59 -6.67
C LYS A 123 -1.86 11.32 -6.14
N VAL A 124 -1.31 10.14 -6.45
CA VAL A 124 -1.81 8.88 -5.90
C VAL A 124 -1.68 8.84 -4.37
N LEU A 125 -0.56 9.31 -3.82
CA LEU A 125 -0.37 9.37 -2.37
C LEU A 125 -1.33 10.38 -1.72
N GLU A 126 -1.46 11.58 -2.29
CA GLU A 126 -2.41 12.60 -1.82
C GLU A 126 -3.85 12.06 -1.76
N ASN A 127 -4.27 11.40 -2.85
CA ASN A 127 -5.61 10.87 -2.96
C ASN A 127 -5.82 9.65 -2.04
N LEU A 128 -4.77 8.98 -1.58
CA LEU A 128 -4.90 7.78 -0.75
C LEU A 128 -5.48 8.07 0.64
N ASN A 129 -5.34 9.30 1.13
CA ASN A 129 -5.86 9.71 2.44
C ASN A 129 -7.39 9.48 2.52
N GLY A 130 -7.84 8.80 3.56
CA GLY A 130 -9.25 8.48 3.79
C GLY A 130 -9.52 6.98 4.00
N SER A 131 -10.81 6.62 3.93
CA SER A 131 -11.28 5.25 4.18
C SER A 131 -11.81 4.58 2.92
N TRP A 132 -11.51 3.31 2.79
CA TRP A 132 -11.68 2.55 1.55
C TRP A 132 -12.29 1.19 1.82
N ARG A 133 -13.49 0.93 1.30
CA ARG A 133 -14.13 -0.38 1.37
C ARG A 133 -13.57 -1.30 0.30
N LEU A 134 -13.05 -2.45 0.69
CA LEU A 134 -12.61 -3.48 -0.25
C LEU A 134 -13.81 -4.05 -1.01
N ILE A 135 -13.79 -3.95 -2.34
CA ILE A 135 -14.87 -4.42 -3.20
C ILE A 135 -14.49 -5.72 -3.89
N PHE A 136 -13.27 -5.81 -4.42
CA PHE A 136 -12.90 -6.89 -5.32
C PHE A 136 -11.44 -7.28 -5.11
N THR A 137 -11.16 -8.60 -5.15
CA THR A 137 -9.80 -9.13 -5.16
C THR A 137 -9.68 -10.37 -6.02
N THR A 138 -8.51 -10.57 -6.61
CA THR A 138 -8.22 -11.78 -7.42
C THR A 138 -7.52 -12.90 -6.64
N GLY A 139 -7.34 -12.79 -5.32
CA GLY A 139 -6.52 -13.75 -4.54
C GLY A 139 -5.04 -13.77 -4.97
N THR A 140 -4.22 -14.68 -4.45
CA THR A 140 -2.80 -14.79 -4.84
C THR A 140 -2.66 -15.44 -6.21
N LYS A 141 -1.56 -15.16 -6.95
CA LYS A 141 -1.30 -15.80 -8.26
C LYS A 141 -1.44 -17.32 -8.22
N LYS A 142 -0.87 -17.94 -7.18
CA LYS A 142 -0.99 -19.38 -6.95
C LYS A 142 -2.45 -19.86 -6.83
N LYS A 143 -3.30 -19.11 -6.12
CA LYS A 143 -4.73 -19.45 -5.99
C LYS A 143 -5.52 -19.19 -7.28
N GLN A 144 -5.12 -18.22 -8.10
CA GLN A 144 -5.69 -17.98 -9.42
C GLN A 144 -5.38 -19.14 -10.38
N ASP A 145 -4.16 -19.66 -10.33
CA ASP A 145 -3.71 -20.78 -11.16
C ASP A 145 -4.38 -22.11 -10.74
N GLU A 146 -4.54 -22.34 -9.43
CA GLU A 146 -5.14 -23.56 -8.86
C GLU A 146 -6.66 -23.59 -9.01
N ILE A 147 -7.32 -22.43 -8.88
CA ILE A 147 -8.77 -22.30 -9.00
C ILE A 147 -9.02 -21.29 -10.10
N LYS A 148 -9.02 -21.78 -11.35
CA LYS A 148 -9.29 -21.00 -12.57
C LYS A 148 -10.39 -19.97 -12.30
N GLY A 149 -10.00 -18.71 -12.13
CA GLY A 149 -10.94 -17.60 -12.02
C GLY A 149 -11.70 -17.47 -10.70
N THR A 150 -11.13 -17.77 -9.52
CA THR A 150 -11.75 -17.27 -8.27
C THR A 150 -11.51 -15.78 -8.11
N VAL A 151 -12.21 -15.03 -8.94
CA VAL A 151 -12.36 -13.60 -8.85
C VAL A 151 -13.62 -13.37 -8.02
N ASN A 152 -13.47 -12.78 -6.83
CA ASN A 152 -14.58 -12.63 -5.91
C ASN A 152 -14.71 -11.19 -5.44
N TYR A 153 -15.93 -10.68 -5.56
CA TYR A 153 -16.39 -9.55 -4.78
C TYR A 153 -16.33 -9.90 -3.30
N PHE A 154 -15.76 -9.01 -2.50
CA PHE A 154 -15.48 -9.28 -1.10
C PHE A 154 -16.79 -9.24 -0.28
N PRO A 155 -17.21 -10.37 0.33
CA PRO A 155 -18.59 -10.50 0.84
C PRO A 155 -18.81 -9.80 2.19
N ILE A 156 -17.74 -9.45 2.91
CA ILE A 156 -17.79 -8.84 4.25
C ILE A 156 -17.36 -7.37 4.15
N LYS A 157 -17.90 -6.46 4.98
CA LYS A 157 -17.43 -5.06 5.03
C LYS A 157 -16.00 -5.06 5.60
N ALA A 158 -15.02 -4.99 4.70
CA ALA A 158 -13.62 -4.74 5.03
C ALA A 158 -13.28 -3.30 4.64
N VAL A 159 -12.82 -2.52 5.61
CA VAL A 159 -12.41 -1.13 5.39
C VAL A 159 -10.93 -1.00 5.67
N GLN A 160 -10.23 -0.33 4.77
CA GLN A 160 -8.85 0.03 4.92
C GLN A 160 -8.76 1.56 4.94
N SER A 161 -8.14 2.12 5.96
CA SER A 161 -7.99 3.57 6.13
C SER A 161 -6.52 3.94 6.08
N PHE A 162 -6.21 5.03 5.41
CA PHE A 162 -4.87 5.60 5.33
C PHE A 162 -4.91 7.04 5.80
N ASP A 163 -4.00 7.37 6.69
CA ASP A 163 -3.76 8.72 7.19
C ASP A 163 -2.38 9.16 6.72
N THR A 164 -2.36 10.06 5.74
CA THR A 164 -1.12 10.68 5.21
C THR A 164 -0.83 12.02 5.87
N SER A 165 -1.60 12.42 6.90
CA SER A 165 -1.44 13.69 7.61
C SER A 165 -0.56 13.60 8.86
N THR A 166 -0.31 12.39 9.35
CA THR A 166 0.53 12.12 10.52
C THR A 166 1.96 11.75 10.15
N ASP A 167 2.90 11.93 11.08
CA ASP A 167 4.25 11.38 10.98
C ASP A 167 4.54 10.46 12.19
N PRO A 168 4.70 9.14 11.99
CA PRO A 168 4.63 8.42 10.71
C PRO A 168 3.19 8.36 10.15
N PHE A 169 3.04 8.06 8.85
CA PHE A 169 1.74 7.80 8.25
C PHE A 169 1.04 6.60 8.90
N GLY A 170 -0.28 6.63 8.98
CA GLY A 170 -1.10 5.63 9.67
C GLY A 170 -1.92 4.75 8.72
N ILE A 171 -1.94 3.44 8.95
CA ILE A 171 -2.82 2.51 8.23
C ILE A 171 -3.69 1.76 9.24
N GLU A 172 -4.97 1.57 8.88
CA GLU A 172 -5.91 0.74 9.61
C GLU A 172 -6.61 -0.26 8.69
N ASN A 173 -6.75 -1.52 9.12
CA ASN A 173 -7.52 -2.55 8.41
C ASN A 173 -8.60 -3.11 9.34
N GLY A 174 -9.87 -2.83 9.06
CA GLY A 174 -11.01 -3.27 9.84
C GLY A 174 -11.91 -4.27 9.12
N ILE A 175 -12.42 -5.25 9.87
CA ILE A 175 -13.54 -6.12 9.49
C ILE A 175 -14.76 -5.74 10.32
N TYR A 176 -15.87 -5.53 9.61
CA TYR A 176 -17.12 -5.09 10.17
C TYR A 176 -18.21 -6.13 9.93
N LEU A 177 -19.04 -6.33 10.95
CA LEU A 177 -20.27 -7.09 10.86
C LEU A 177 -21.44 -6.14 11.12
N GLY A 178 -22.08 -5.69 10.03
CA GLY A 178 -22.92 -4.49 10.10
C GLY A 178 -22.04 -3.28 10.43
N ASP A 179 -22.42 -2.54 11.47
CA ASP A 179 -21.72 -1.32 11.90
C ASP A 179 -20.70 -1.62 13.02
N LEU A 180 -20.67 -2.85 13.53
CA LEU A 180 -19.75 -3.26 14.58
C LEU A 180 -18.38 -3.63 14.00
N ASN A 181 -17.34 -2.94 14.45
CA ASN A 181 -15.95 -3.28 14.18
C ASN A 181 -15.51 -4.51 15.02
N VAL A 182 -15.51 -5.68 14.38
CA VAL A 182 -15.17 -6.94 15.05
C VAL A 182 -13.67 -7.03 15.31
N VAL A 183 -12.86 -6.70 14.30
CA VAL A 183 -11.40 -6.70 14.36
C VAL A 183 -10.86 -5.52 13.58
N LYS A 184 -9.92 -4.76 14.16
CA LYS A 184 -9.19 -3.68 13.47
C LYS A 184 -7.70 -3.79 13.73
N PHE A 185 -6.89 -3.87 12.70
CA PHE A 185 -5.43 -3.75 12.79
C PHE A 185 -5.05 -2.30 12.56
N ALA A 186 -4.03 -1.80 13.26
CA ALA A 186 -3.50 -0.47 13.02
C ALA A 186 -1.99 -0.42 13.23
N GLY A 187 -1.31 0.46 12.50
CA GLY A 187 0.11 0.73 12.65
C GLY A 187 0.64 1.69 11.59
N PRO A 188 1.96 1.91 11.55
CA PRO A 188 2.57 2.85 10.61
C PRO A 188 2.71 2.26 9.21
N PHE A 189 2.80 3.14 8.21
CA PHE A 189 3.25 2.79 6.88
C PHE A 189 4.26 3.79 6.32
N ASP A 190 5.03 3.34 5.33
CA ASP A 190 5.92 4.17 4.52
C ASP A 190 5.53 4.05 3.06
N PHE A 191 5.69 5.12 2.29
CA PHE A 191 5.41 5.13 0.85
C PHE A 191 6.65 5.51 0.04
N ASP A 192 7.13 4.59 -0.79
CA ASP A 192 8.18 4.85 -1.78
C ASP A 192 7.54 5.40 -3.06
N LEU A 193 7.66 6.70 -3.30
CA LEU A 193 7.09 7.40 -4.47
C LEU A 193 7.62 6.84 -5.80
N VAL A 194 8.88 6.42 -5.85
CA VAL A 194 9.51 5.92 -7.09
C VAL A 194 8.96 4.55 -7.45
N ARG A 195 8.82 3.67 -6.46
CA ARG A 195 8.29 2.31 -6.66
C ARG A 195 6.77 2.24 -6.56
N ARG A 196 6.13 3.33 -6.11
CA ARG A 196 4.71 3.39 -5.69
C ARG A 196 4.38 2.25 -4.73
N LYS A 197 5.29 2.01 -3.79
CA LYS A 197 5.25 0.88 -2.88
C LYS A 197 4.94 1.38 -1.49
N LEU A 198 3.80 0.96 -0.95
CA LEU A 198 3.44 1.17 0.44
C LEU A 198 3.84 -0.06 1.24
N GLU A 199 4.76 0.11 2.18
CA GLU A 199 5.12 -0.92 3.15
C GLU A 199 4.49 -0.58 4.49
N PHE A 200 4.03 -1.55 5.26
CA PHE A 200 3.36 -1.28 6.53
C PHE A 200 3.69 -2.32 7.58
N ASP A 201 3.46 -1.97 8.84
CA ASP A 201 3.54 -2.89 9.97
C ASP A 201 2.34 -2.68 10.89
N PHE A 202 1.61 -3.74 11.20
CA PHE A 202 0.58 -3.67 12.22
C PHE A 202 1.18 -3.90 13.59
N THR A 203 1.10 -2.88 14.44
CA THR A 203 1.63 -2.86 15.81
C THR A 203 0.52 -2.97 16.85
N SER A 204 -0.73 -2.85 16.43
CA SER A 204 -1.89 -2.98 17.30
C SER A 204 -3.05 -3.70 16.61
N ILE A 205 -3.85 -4.38 17.43
CA ILE A 205 -5.13 -4.98 17.05
C ILE A 205 -6.20 -4.54 18.05
N ALA A 206 -7.37 -4.15 17.56
CA ALA A 206 -8.55 -3.95 18.37
C ALA A 206 -9.55 -5.07 18.07
N ILE A 207 -10.08 -5.71 19.11
CA ILE A 207 -11.11 -6.75 19.00
C ILE A 207 -12.32 -6.26 19.78
N PHE A 208 -13.47 -6.10 19.11
CA PHE A 208 -14.67 -5.47 19.69
C PHE A 208 -14.36 -4.14 20.40
N GLY A 209 -13.49 -3.31 19.81
CA GLY A 209 -13.05 -2.02 20.37
C GLY A 209 -11.92 -2.11 21.41
N PHE A 210 -11.59 -3.28 21.95
CA PHE A 210 -10.49 -3.43 22.91
C PHE A 210 -9.14 -3.53 22.22
N LYS A 211 -8.29 -2.50 22.40
CA LYS A 211 -6.97 -2.38 21.76
C LYS A 211 -5.88 -3.13 22.53
N ILE A 212 -5.07 -3.90 21.79
CA ILE A 212 -3.96 -4.71 22.27
C ILE A 212 -2.74 -4.43 21.37
N GLN A 213 -1.58 -4.19 21.97
CA GLN A 213 -0.32 -4.08 21.23
C GLN A 213 0.18 -5.47 20.84
N ILE A 214 0.59 -5.65 19.59
CA ILE A 214 1.05 -6.93 19.06
C ILE A 214 2.36 -6.77 18.29
N LYS A 215 3.13 -7.86 18.21
CA LYS A 215 4.31 -7.90 17.34
C LYS A 215 3.88 -8.03 15.87
N PRO A 216 4.65 -7.48 14.91
CA PRO A 216 4.31 -7.61 13.48
C PRO A 216 4.16 -9.06 13.00
N SER A 217 4.91 -10.00 13.57
CA SER A 217 4.81 -11.44 13.27
C SER A 217 3.50 -12.06 13.74
N ASP A 218 2.97 -11.61 14.87
CA ASP A 218 1.67 -12.05 15.38
C ASP A 218 0.55 -11.42 14.54
N ALA A 219 0.70 -10.16 14.14
CA ALA A 219 -0.23 -9.51 13.22
C ALA A 219 -0.34 -10.24 11.88
N ALA A 220 0.78 -10.69 11.31
CA ALA A 220 0.78 -11.44 10.06
C ALA A 220 0.03 -12.78 10.19
N LYS A 221 0.20 -13.50 11.31
CA LYS A 221 -0.50 -14.76 11.59
C LYS A 221 -2.00 -14.55 11.75
N ILE A 222 -2.41 -13.57 12.57
CA ILE A 222 -3.82 -13.28 12.80
C ILE A 222 -4.47 -12.76 11.51
N GLY A 223 -3.79 -11.89 10.77
CA GLY A 223 -4.27 -11.43 9.46
C GLY A 223 -4.50 -12.61 8.50
N SER A 224 -3.55 -13.54 8.41
CA SER A 224 -3.69 -14.73 7.55
C SER A 224 -4.82 -15.67 7.98
N SER A 225 -5.08 -15.84 9.29
CA SER A 225 -6.16 -16.71 9.77
C SER A 225 -7.54 -16.07 9.68
N THR A 226 -7.62 -14.73 9.70
CA THR A 226 -8.87 -13.96 9.58
C THR A 226 -9.24 -13.59 8.15
N GLY A 227 -8.37 -13.86 7.17
CA GLY A 227 -8.58 -13.49 5.77
C GLY A 227 -8.22 -12.03 5.44
N LEU A 228 -7.70 -11.29 6.42
CA LEU A 228 -7.22 -9.91 6.27
C LEU A 228 -5.78 -9.80 5.77
N GLY A 229 -5.07 -10.93 5.72
CA GLY A 229 -3.69 -11.03 5.27
C GLY A 229 -3.47 -12.30 4.47
N SER A 230 -2.32 -12.38 3.80
CA SER A 230 -1.93 -13.55 3.01
C SER A 230 -0.94 -14.43 3.78
N GLU A 231 -0.90 -15.73 3.50
CA GLU A 231 0.13 -16.64 4.03
C GLU A 231 1.55 -16.19 3.64
N SER A 232 1.69 -15.50 2.49
CA SER A 232 2.95 -14.88 2.11
C SER A 232 3.41 -13.82 3.11
N ASN A 233 2.50 -13.11 3.77
CA ASN A 233 2.87 -12.13 4.80
C ASN A 233 3.49 -12.82 6.02
N VAL A 234 3.01 -14.01 6.40
CA VAL A 234 3.61 -14.81 7.49
C VAL A 234 5.04 -15.23 7.12
N LYS A 235 5.23 -15.76 5.92
CA LYS A 235 6.55 -16.16 5.42
C LYS A 235 7.51 -14.98 5.30
N ASN A 236 7.01 -13.82 4.88
CA ASN A 236 7.78 -12.59 4.74
C ASN A 236 8.17 -12.01 6.10
N SER A 237 7.25 -11.99 7.06
CA SER A 237 7.52 -11.54 8.43
C SER A 237 8.62 -12.38 9.09
N ASN A 238 8.60 -13.71 8.91
CA ASN A 238 9.67 -14.60 9.39
C ASN A 238 11.04 -14.31 8.74
N LYS A 239 11.07 -13.62 7.59
CA LYS A 239 12.27 -13.19 6.87
C LYS A 239 12.60 -11.70 7.11
N GLY A 240 11.93 -11.04 8.04
CA GLY A 240 12.10 -9.61 8.31
C GLY A 240 11.59 -8.69 7.20
N LYS A 241 10.73 -9.19 6.28
CA LYS A 241 10.15 -8.39 5.20
C LYS A 241 8.75 -7.92 5.59
N ARG A 242 8.53 -6.61 5.44
CA ARG A 242 7.24 -5.98 5.67
C ARG A 242 6.22 -6.39 4.60
N PRO A 243 4.94 -6.56 4.97
CA PRO A 243 3.87 -6.60 3.98
C PRO A 243 3.80 -5.28 3.21
N PHE A 244 3.37 -5.36 1.96
CA PHE A 244 3.34 -4.20 1.07
C PHE A 244 2.26 -4.29 0.00
N PHE A 245 1.91 -3.13 -0.53
CA PHE A 245 1.13 -2.94 -1.74
C PHE A 245 1.93 -2.12 -2.75
N ASN A 246 1.86 -2.51 -4.01
CA ASN A 246 2.24 -1.64 -5.12
C ASN A 246 0.97 -0.91 -5.57
N TRP A 247 0.88 0.38 -5.26
CA TRP A 247 -0.26 1.21 -5.61
C TRP A 247 -0.31 1.47 -7.10
N ILE A 248 -1.50 1.33 -7.67
CA ILE A 248 -1.76 1.51 -9.10
C ILE A 248 -2.35 2.90 -9.33
N SER A 249 -3.49 3.20 -8.71
CA SER A 249 -4.16 4.50 -8.74
C SER A 249 -4.94 4.77 -7.44
N ALA A 250 -5.25 6.04 -7.18
CA ALA A 250 -6.24 6.47 -6.21
C ALA A 250 -6.84 7.81 -6.69
N ASP A 251 -8.16 7.93 -6.61
CA ASP A 251 -8.92 9.14 -6.97
C ASP A 251 -10.02 9.41 -5.93
N GLU A 252 -10.96 10.30 -6.22
CA GLU A 252 -12.08 10.61 -5.33
C GLU A 252 -13.03 9.43 -5.07
N ASN A 253 -13.08 8.42 -5.93
CA ASN A 253 -14.09 7.35 -5.89
C ASN A 253 -13.49 5.97 -5.58
N ILE A 254 -12.32 5.65 -6.14
CA ILE A 254 -11.72 4.31 -6.05
C ILE A 254 -10.22 4.37 -5.77
N ALA A 255 -9.72 3.27 -5.21
CA ALA A 255 -8.29 3.02 -5.08
C ALA A 255 -7.97 1.62 -5.61
N THR A 256 -6.78 1.44 -6.18
CA THR A 256 -6.36 0.17 -6.79
C THR A 256 -4.91 -0.15 -6.47
N ALA A 257 -4.62 -1.42 -6.21
CA ALA A 257 -3.27 -1.86 -5.88
C ALA A 257 -3.03 -3.34 -6.19
N ARG A 258 -1.75 -3.72 -6.24
CA ARG A 258 -1.30 -5.11 -6.29
C ARG A 258 -0.58 -5.48 -5.00
N GLY A 259 -1.08 -6.51 -4.31
CA GLY A 259 -0.45 -7.03 -3.09
C GLY A 259 0.82 -7.85 -3.36
N GLY A 260 1.64 -8.06 -2.34
CA GLY A 260 2.88 -8.85 -2.45
C GLY A 260 2.70 -10.31 -2.90
N GLY A 261 1.50 -10.89 -2.74
CA GLY A 261 1.14 -12.21 -3.29
C GLY A 261 0.74 -12.21 -4.78
N GLY A 262 0.80 -11.04 -5.42
CA GLY A 262 0.49 -10.82 -6.83
C GLY A 262 -1.00 -10.61 -7.14
N GLY A 263 -1.88 -10.66 -6.14
CA GLY A 263 -3.31 -10.37 -6.32
C GLY A 263 -3.57 -8.88 -6.55
N LEU A 264 -4.59 -8.59 -7.36
CA LEU A 264 -5.12 -7.25 -7.59
C LEU A 264 -6.25 -6.97 -6.60
N ALA A 265 -6.42 -5.71 -6.25
CA ALA A 265 -7.46 -5.24 -5.36
C ALA A 265 -8.03 -3.90 -5.85
N LEU A 266 -9.34 -3.77 -5.69
CA LEU A 266 -10.13 -2.57 -5.95
C LEU A 266 -10.91 -2.22 -4.68
N TRP A 267 -10.81 -0.97 -4.28
CA TRP A 267 -11.56 -0.39 -3.18
C TRP A 267 -12.45 0.76 -3.66
N LYS A 268 -13.60 0.93 -3.01
CA LYS A 268 -14.48 2.10 -3.14
C LYS A 268 -14.20 3.04 -1.97
N ARG A 269 -14.08 4.35 -2.22
CA ARG A 269 -14.02 5.35 -1.15
C ARG A 269 -15.32 5.28 -0.34
N ILE A 270 -15.19 5.39 0.97
CA ILE A 270 -16.33 5.59 1.86
C ILE A 270 -16.12 6.89 2.63
N GLU A 271 -17.22 7.62 2.82
CA GLU A 271 -17.21 8.75 3.73
C GLU A 271 -17.05 8.22 5.15
N ALA A 272 -16.28 8.94 5.95
CA ALA A 272 -16.08 8.60 7.34
C ALA A 272 -17.34 8.99 8.12
N GLU A 273 -18.40 8.16 8.04
CA GLU A 273 -19.54 8.00 8.95
C GLU A 273 -20.73 7.35 8.22
N GLU A 274 -20.84 6.02 8.30
CA GLU A 274 -22.10 5.24 8.50
C GLU A 274 -21.77 3.92 9.24
#